data_AF-A0A8J9Z0J8-F1
#
_entry.id   AF-A0A8J9Z0J8-F1
#
_cell.length_a   1.000
_cell.length_b   1.000
_cell.length_c   1.000
_cell.angle_alpha   90.00
_cell.angle_beta   90.00
_cell.angle_gamma   90.00
#
_symmetry.space_group_name_H-M   'P 1'
#
loop_
_entity.id
_entity.type
_entity.pdbx_description
1 polymer ?
#
loop_
_entity_poly.entity_id
_entity_poly.type
_entity_poly.pdbx_seq_one_letter_code
_entity_poly.pdbx_strand_id
1 'polypeptide(L)'
;MSMSPFCDVTTWEEFSYGHFRDPDPTTPDEGRTGCCARGRTEKEQEIWSFSSKPLGKALLRTVAADRQLCQDAVTMFTDILLYSARKSLKDVSEDTRLVEHIFRQVIKRESLQDELYCQLVKQLTNNKKRSNEDRCWELLWLCAGCFPCSQPLRFHVTSFLLHKRRSPLARDCLLRLERTVQLGNRRSPPHPLELHTVQKKSGSWGQIVILPDKSTVAIAVESSSRGGDLCLDVTNKLGLKTIGGISLYCRVADKVSSNWREHAEYDLLFRRKVWTDVMVGEDSVADMRMHFFQELESFLSGHHKCSKSEAVQLAAYLYRVRFGQAGFELHDDKKTAEVLKDLIPRDLLQIEPPEHWKQDIVATFNRHAGLNRDDAKLAFLRHVSTWPTFGSAFFHIERHDYRKYPEKLMAAVNRRGLMFMDQNSKNTIVSLAFDEVETSGDTRHLWVTGNGLENTWQLTTSAASQIDDLVKAYQDFREKESSLANRSVLV
;
A
#
# COMPACT_ATOMS: atom_id res chain seq x y z
N MET A 1 -54.37 -16.59 -3.28
CA MET A 1 -54.00 -15.19 -3.52
C MET A 1 -52.85 -15.16 -4.50
N SER A 2 -53.14 -14.80 -5.75
CA SER A 2 -52.15 -14.67 -6.82
C SER A 2 -51.23 -13.48 -6.53
N MET A 3 -49.91 -13.73 -6.47
CA MET A 3 -48.93 -12.64 -6.49
C MET A 3 -48.93 -12.00 -7.88
N SER A 4 -49.16 -10.70 -7.92
CA SER A 4 -48.98 -9.84 -9.10
C SER A 4 -47.51 -9.87 -9.54
N PRO A 5 -47.20 -10.08 -10.83
CA PRO A 5 -45.83 -10.16 -11.31
C PRO A 5 -45.39 -8.88 -12.06
N PHE A 6 -45.64 -7.68 -11.56
CA PHE A 6 -45.05 -6.45 -12.12
C PHE A 6 -44.90 -5.38 -11.03
N CYS A 7 -43.75 -5.34 -10.37
CA CYS A 7 -43.24 -4.07 -9.83
C CYS A 7 -42.56 -3.36 -10.99
N ASP A 8 -43.01 -2.16 -11.34
CA ASP A 8 -42.44 -1.32 -12.40
C ASP A 8 -40.91 -1.21 -12.23
N VAL A 9 -40.16 -1.82 -13.14
CA VAL A 9 -38.71 -1.69 -13.20
C VAL A 9 -38.43 -0.32 -13.79
N THR A 10 -38.16 0.66 -12.94
CA THR A 10 -37.94 2.03 -13.41
C THR A 10 -36.70 2.10 -14.31
N THR A 11 -36.88 2.62 -15.53
CA THR A 11 -35.86 2.60 -16.57
C THR A 11 -34.79 3.68 -16.37
N TRP A 12 -33.64 3.53 -17.03
CA TRP A 12 -32.59 4.58 -17.09
C TRP A 12 -33.13 5.90 -17.67
N GLU A 13 -34.06 5.79 -18.62
CA GLU A 13 -34.77 6.92 -19.22
C GLU A 13 -35.64 7.65 -18.19
N GLU A 14 -36.41 6.92 -17.37
CA GLU A 14 -37.23 7.53 -16.31
C GLU A 14 -36.42 8.31 -15.28
N PHE A 15 -35.24 7.79 -14.89
CA PHE A 15 -34.33 8.53 -14.01
C PHE A 15 -33.97 9.90 -14.61
N SER A 16 -33.76 9.95 -15.92
CA SER A 16 -33.40 11.21 -16.59
C SER A 16 -34.51 12.27 -16.47
N TYR A 17 -35.79 11.89 -16.58
CA TYR A 17 -36.90 12.83 -16.47
C TYR A 17 -37.01 13.50 -15.10
N GLY A 18 -36.60 12.80 -14.03
CA GLY A 18 -36.61 13.34 -12.68
C GLY A 18 -35.36 14.14 -12.30
N HIS A 19 -34.20 13.80 -12.87
CA HIS A 19 -32.90 14.26 -12.35
C HIS A 19 -32.04 15.04 -13.35
N PHE A 20 -32.20 14.80 -14.65
CA PHE A 20 -31.41 15.48 -15.68
C PHE A 20 -31.98 16.86 -15.96
N ARG A 21 -31.11 17.78 -16.37
CA ARG A 21 -31.51 19.09 -16.88
C ARG A 21 -32.34 18.96 -18.15
N ASP A 22 -33.12 20.00 -18.41
CA ASP A 22 -33.83 20.12 -19.67
C ASP A 22 -32.84 20.28 -20.86
N PRO A 23 -33.21 19.81 -22.05
CA PRO A 23 -32.46 20.08 -23.28
C PRO A 23 -32.29 21.59 -23.49
N ASP A 24 -31.11 22.02 -23.94
CA ASP A 24 -30.87 23.44 -24.16
C ASP A 24 -31.56 23.86 -25.47
N PRO A 25 -32.48 24.84 -25.48
CA PRO A 25 -33.20 25.25 -26.69
C PRO A 25 -32.30 25.91 -27.76
N THR A 26 -31.01 26.12 -27.47
CA THR A 26 -30.09 26.93 -28.27
C THR A 26 -29.05 26.16 -29.09
N THR A 27 -29.07 24.83 -29.17
CA THR A 27 -28.26 24.14 -30.21
C THR A 27 -28.86 24.49 -31.58
N PRO A 28 -28.19 25.32 -32.41
CA PRO A 28 -28.77 25.72 -33.68
C PRO A 28 -28.76 24.52 -34.62
N ASP A 29 -29.91 24.25 -35.21
CA ASP A 29 -30.00 23.45 -36.43
C ASP A 29 -29.51 24.35 -37.57
N GLU A 30 -28.19 24.39 -37.80
CA GLU A 30 -27.59 25.11 -38.93
C GLU A 30 -27.91 24.36 -40.23
N GLY A 31 -29.14 24.51 -40.71
CA GLY A 31 -29.53 23.94 -41.98
C GLY A 31 -31.02 23.90 -42.29
N ARG A 32 -31.70 25.06 -42.35
CA ARG A 32 -32.63 25.45 -43.45
C ARG A 32 -33.50 26.64 -43.08
N THR A 33 -33.26 27.75 -43.77
CA THR A 33 -34.31 28.70 -44.14
C THR A 33 -35.29 28.00 -45.09
N GLY A 34 -36.55 27.88 -44.70
CA GLY A 34 -37.60 27.36 -45.59
C GLY A 34 -38.91 27.08 -44.89
N CYS A 35 -39.94 27.83 -45.26
CA CYS A 35 -41.31 27.74 -44.79
C CYS A 35 -41.94 26.33 -44.94
N CYS A 36 -42.85 26.03 -44.02
CA CYS A 36 -43.98 25.10 -44.14
C CYS A 36 -43.70 23.65 -44.57
N ALA A 37 -43.64 22.72 -43.62
CA ALA A 37 -44.28 21.40 -43.72
C ALA A 37 -44.30 20.71 -42.35
N ARG A 38 -45.50 20.26 -41.92
CA ARG A 38 -45.66 19.23 -40.89
C ARG A 38 -44.98 17.95 -41.39
N GLY A 39 -43.76 17.70 -40.92
CA GLY A 39 -43.03 16.46 -41.09
C GLY A 39 -42.26 16.19 -39.81
N ARG A 40 -42.39 14.98 -39.26
CA ARG A 40 -41.68 14.50 -38.06
C ARG A 40 -40.22 14.93 -38.11
N THR A 41 -39.84 15.87 -37.25
CA THR A 41 -38.46 16.28 -37.04
C THR A 41 -37.65 15.09 -36.55
N GLU A 42 -36.43 14.98 -37.06
CA GLU A 42 -35.43 14.01 -36.61
C GLU A 42 -35.33 14.06 -35.07
N LYS A 43 -35.34 12.88 -34.43
CA LYS A 43 -35.30 12.70 -32.97
C LYS A 43 -34.43 13.76 -32.29
N GLU A 44 -35.03 14.57 -31.43
CA GLU A 44 -34.32 15.26 -30.35
C GLU A 44 -33.34 14.24 -29.75
N GLN A 45 -32.03 14.52 -29.78
CA GLN A 45 -31.05 13.57 -29.26
C GLN A 45 -31.32 13.37 -27.76
N GLU A 46 -31.88 12.22 -27.43
CA GLU A 46 -32.19 11.79 -26.06
C GLU A 46 -30.97 12.04 -25.15
N ILE A 47 -31.08 13.00 -24.21
CA ILE A 47 -29.96 13.46 -23.37
C ILE A 47 -29.37 12.35 -22.48
N TRP A 48 -30.11 11.26 -22.27
CA TRP A 48 -29.72 10.07 -21.54
C TRP A 48 -29.07 8.96 -22.42
N SER A 49 -29.02 9.14 -23.74
CA SER A 49 -28.53 8.18 -24.73
C SER A 49 -27.17 8.58 -25.31
N PHE A 50 -26.42 7.65 -25.89
CA PHE A 50 -25.06 7.89 -26.41
C PHE A 50 -24.96 9.13 -27.30
N SER A 51 -23.92 9.94 -27.09
CA SER A 51 -23.57 11.05 -27.98
C SER A 51 -22.06 11.11 -28.20
N SER A 52 -21.66 11.48 -29.42
CA SER A 52 -20.27 11.82 -29.73
C SER A 52 -20.00 13.33 -29.65
N LYS A 53 -21.01 14.15 -29.35
CA LYS A 53 -20.87 15.60 -29.20
C LYS A 53 -20.54 15.94 -27.74
N PRO A 54 -19.61 16.86 -27.46
CA PRO A 54 -19.36 17.35 -26.11
C PRO A 54 -20.63 17.89 -25.44
N LEU A 55 -20.68 17.83 -24.11
CA LEU A 55 -21.73 18.46 -23.33
C LEU A 55 -21.47 19.97 -23.22
N GLY A 56 -22.49 20.79 -23.40
CA GLY A 56 -22.43 22.23 -23.07
C GLY A 56 -22.69 22.52 -21.58
N LYS A 57 -23.39 21.62 -20.89
CA LYS A 57 -23.72 21.67 -19.46
C LYS A 57 -23.84 20.24 -18.91
N ALA A 58 -23.58 20.08 -17.60
CA ALA A 58 -23.74 18.82 -16.86
C ALA A 58 -25.11 18.16 -17.06
N LEU A 59 -25.20 16.85 -16.87
CA LEU A 59 -26.45 16.10 -16.99
C LEU A 59 -27.40 16.38 -15.83
N LEU A 60 -26.93 16.24 -14.59
CA LEU A 60 -27.77 16.41 -13.40
C LEU A 60 -28.12 17.88 -13.16
N ARG A 61 -29.39 18.18 -12.87
CA ARG A 61 -29.85 19.56 -12.57
C ARG A 61 -29.06 20.20 -11.44
N THR A 62 -28.79 19.43 -10.39
CA THR A 62 -28.06 19.89 -9.20
C THR A 62 -26.63 20.30 -9.54
N VAL A 63 -25.95 19.54 -10.40
CA VAL A 63 -24.59 19.84 -10.88
C VAL A 63 -24.59 20.98 -11.88
N ALA A 64 -25.59 21.03 -12.78
CA ALA A 64 -25.72 22.07 -13.78
C ALA A 64 -26.03 23.46 -13.19
N ALA A 65 -26.67 23.50 -12.02
CA ALA A 65 -26.99 24.74 -11.32
C ALA A 65 -25.76 25.43 -10.69
N ASP A 66 -24.72 24.67 -10.36
CA ASP A 66 -23.46 25.20 -9.86
C ASP A 66 -22.48 25.42 -11.03
N ARG A 67 -22.06 26.67 -11.25
CA ARG A 67 -21.20 27.04 -12.37
C ARG A 67 -19.89 26.25 -12.41
N GLN A 68 -19.28 26.01 -11.25
CA GLN A 68 -17.95 25.43 -11.13
C GLN A 68 -18.02 23.90 -11.21
N LEU A 69 -19.05 23.28 -10.64
CA LEU A 69 -19.33 21.85 -10.84
C LEU A 69 -19.75 21.55 -12.29
N CYS A 70 -20.54 22.42 -12.91
CA CYS A 70 -20.97 22.27 -14.30
C CYS A 70 -19.78 22.32 -15.26
N GLN A 71 -18.85 23.25 -15.06
CA GLN A 71 -17.62 23.34 -15.85
C GLN A 71 -16.74 22.09 -15.71
N ASP A 72 -16.59 21.58 -14.48
CA ASP A 72 -15.82 20.36 -14.23
C ASP A 72 -16.51 19.15 -14.87
N ALA A 73 -17.83 19.03 -14.77
CA ALA A 73 -18.60 17.97 -15.41
C ALA A 73 -18.50 17.98 -16.94
N VAL A 74 -18.48 19.15 -17.57
CA VAL A 74 -18.27 19.29 -19.03
C VAL A 74 -16.86 18.88 -19.42
N THR A 75 -15.86 19.25 -18.61
CA THR A 75 -14.46 18.86 -18.82
C THR A 75 -14.31 17.34 -18.69
N MET A 76 -14.87 16.76 -17.63
CA MET A 76 -14.92 15.32 -17.39
C MET A 76 -15.56 14.57 -18.56
N PHE A 77 -16.67 15.06 -19.11
CA PHE A 77 -17.30 14.45 -20.28
C PHE A 77 -16.40 14.51 -21.53
N THR A 78 -15.69 15.61 -21.71
CA THR A 78 -14.73 15.78 -22.80
C THR A 78 -13.61 14.74 -22.69
N ASP A 79 -13.10 14.50 -21.48
CA ASP A 79 -12.08 13.46 -21.24
C ASP A 79 -12.64 12.04 -21.48
N ILE A 80 -13.90 11.77 -21.12
CA ILE A 80 -14.58 10.50 -21.42
C ILE A 80 -14.69 10.30 -22.95
N LEU A 81 -15.04 11.34 -23.70
CA LEU A 81 -15.08 11.28 -25.17
C LEU A 81 -13.70 11.02 -25.76
N LEU A 82 -12.67 11.71 -25.27
CA LEU A 82 -11.28 11.51 -25.71
C LEU A 82 -10.81 10.08 -25.42
N TYR A 83 -11.02 9.57 -24.19
CA TYR A 83 -10.62 8.22 -23.79
C TYR A 83 -11.33 7.14 -24.63
N SER A 84 -12.65 7.30 -24.84
CA SER A 84 -13.47 6.30 -25.53
C SER A 84 -13.33 6.32 -27.06
N ALA A 85 -12.96 7.46 -27.65
CA ALA A 85 -12.72 7.57 -29.09
C ALA A 85 -11.35 7.02 -29.52
N ARG A 86 -10.40 6.90 -28.58
CA ARG A 86 -9.08 6.31 -28.84
C ARG A 86 -9.22 4.83 -29.18
N LYS A 87 -8.52 4.41 -30.23
CA LYS A 87 -8.29 2.98 -30.49
C LYS A 87 -7.34 2.47 -29.42
N SER A 88 -7.47 1.21 -29.01
CA SER A 88 -6.49 0.55 -28.11
C SER A 88 -5.09 0.72 -28.73
N LEU A 89 -4.25 1.53 -28.09
CA LEU A 89 -2.95 1.96 -28.61
C LEU A 89 -1.82 1.50 -27.69
N LYS A 90 -0.63 1.39 -28.28
CA LYS A 90 0.64 1.09 -27.58
C LYS A 90 1.04 2.18 -26.56
N ASP A 91 0.40 3.34 -26.58
CA ASP A 91 0.68 4.49 -25.71
C ASP A 91 -0.29 4.55 -24.52
N VAL A 92 0.07 3.83 -23.46
CA VAL A 92 -0.67 3.74 -22.18
C VAL A 92 -0.59 5.04 -21.37
N SER A 93 0.36 5.93 -21.69
CA SER A 93 0.63 7.14 -20.90
C SER A 93 -0.54 8.11 -20.93
N GLU A 94 -1.11 8.34 -22.12
CA GLU A 94 -2.20 9.30 -22.29
C GLU A 94 -3.54 8.78 -21.76
N ASP A 95 -3.81 7.48 -21.90
CA ASP A 95 -4.98 6.85 -21.28
C ASP A 95 -4.94 7.00 -19.76
N THR A 96 -3.75 6.83 -19.18
CA THR A 96 -3.50 7.02 -17.75
C THR A 96 -3.76 8.46 -17.33
N ARG A 97 -3.27 9.44 -18.09
CA ARG A 97 -3.50 10.87 -17.82
C ARG A 97 -4.99 11.25 -17.84
N LEU A 98 -5.74 10.75 -18.82
CA LEU A 98 -7.18 10.99 -18.91
C LEU A 98 -7.92 10.39 -17.72
N VAL A 99 -7.62 9.13 -17.37
CA VAL A 99 -8.21 8.46 -16.20
C VAL A 99 -7.84 9.21 -14.91
N GLU A 100 -6.59 9.60 -14.75
CA GLU A 100 -6.14 10.38 -13.60
C GLU A 100 -6.89 11.71 -13.50
N HIS A 101 -7.10 12.41 -14.61
CA HIS A 101 -7.81 13.69 -14.63
C HIS A 101 -9.28 13.53 -14.26
N ILE A 102 -10.01 12.60 -14.91
CA ILE A 102 -11.43 12.30 -14.64
C ILE A 102 -11.63 12.01 -13.14
N PHE A 103 -10.86 11.06 -12.60
CA PHE A 103 -11.10 10.57 -11.24
C PHE A 103 -10.59 11.53 -10.17
N ARG A 104 -9.52 12.28 -10.43
CA ARG A 104 -9.02 13.30 -9.51
C ARG A 104 -10.01 14.44 -9.30
N GLN A 105 -10.76 14.83 -10.34
CA GLN A 105 -11.82 15.84 -10.21
C GLN A 105 -12.93 15.34 -9.26
N VAL A 106 -13.39 14.10 -9.44
CA VAL A 106 -14.43 13.49 -8.59
C VAL A 106 -13.97 13.29 -7.14
N ILE A 107 -12.70 12.91 -6.92
CA ILE A 107 -12.14 12.79 -5.55
C ILE A 107 -12.11 14.15 -4.84
N LYS A 108 -11.77 15.23 -5.56
CA LYS A 108 -11.79 16.57 -4.99
C LYS A 108 -13.20 17.07 -4.70
N ARG A 109 -14.21 16.55 -5.41
CA ARG A 109 -15.59 17.04 -5.41
C ARG A 109 -16.57 15.89 -5.51
N GLU A 110 -16.94 15.36 -4.35
CA GLU A 110 -17.84 14.21 -4.26
C GLU A 110 -19.21 14.44 -4.92
N SER A 111 -19.65 15.70 -5.06
CA SER A 111 -20.87 16.07 -5.80
C SER A 111 -20.85 15.69 -7.29
N LEU A 112 -19.69 15.38 -7.87
CA LEU A 112 -19.54 14.89 -9.25
C LEU A 112 -19.67 13.36 -9.37
N GLN A 113 -19.78 12.61 -8.27
CA GLN A 113 -19.81 11.14 -8.32
C GLN A 113 -20.99 10.62 -9.15
N ASP A 114 -22.21 11.05 -8.83
CA ASP A 114 -23.39 10.64 -9.58
C ASP A 114 -23.35 11.14 -11.02
N GLU A 115 -22.78 12.33 -11.26
CA GLU A 115 -22.62 12.87 -12.61
C GLU A 115 -21.70 11.98 -13.46
N LEU A 116 -20.58 11.49 -12.89
CA LEU A 116 -19.69 10.54 -13.59
C LEU A 116 -20.44 9.26 -13.95
N TYR A 117 -21.17 8.66 -13.01
CA TYR A 117 -22.01 7.48 -13.30
C TYR A 117 -23.01 7.78 -14.42
N CYS A 118 -23.68 8.92 -14.37
CA CYS A 118 -24.66 9.31 -15.37
C CYS A 118 -24.06 9.47 -16.76
N GLN A 119 -22.90 10.13 -16.85
CA GLN A 119 -22.18 10.30 -18.10
C GLN A 119 -21.70 8.98 -18.68
N LEU A 120 -21.22 8.04 -17.85
CA LEU A 120 -20.77 6.72 -18.30
C LEU A 120 -21.95 5.85 -18.77
N VAL A 121 -23.04 5.80 -18.01
CA VAL A 121 -24.26 5.04 -18.38
C VAL A 121 -24.87 5.63 -19.66
N LYS A 122 -24.88 6.95 -19.83
CA LYS A 122 -25.26 7.62 -21.09
C LYS A 122 -24.42 7.09 -22.26
N GLN A 123 -23.09 7.06 -22.14
CA GLN A 123 -22.20 6.62 -23.22
C GLN A 123 -22.29 5.10 -23.51
N LEU A 124 -22.85 4.31 -22.60
CA LEU A 124 -23.13 2.88 -22.78
C LEU A 124 -24.56 2.59 -23.27
N THR A 125 -25.43 3.59 -23.27
CA THR A 125 -26.84 3.46 -23.68
C THR A 125 -26.96 3.73 -25.18
N ASN A 126 -27.49 2.75 -25.93
CA ASN A 126 -27.66 2.82 -27.39
C ASN A 126 -26.39 3.14 -28.20
N ASN A 127 -25.21 2.84 -27.65
CA ASN A 127 -23.94 3.00 -28.34
C ASN A 127 -23.74 1.88 -29.38
N LYS A 128 -23.75 2.22 -30.66
CA LYS A 128 -23.55 1.25 -31.75
C LYS A 128 -22.08 0.99 -32.08
N LYS A 129 -21.15 1.78 -31.51
CA LYS A 129 -19.71 1.68 -31.77
C LYS A 129 -19.05 0.78 -30.74
N ARG A 130 -19.00 -0.54 -31.00
CA ARG A 130 -18.50 -1.54 -30.05
C ARG A 130 -17.13 -1.22 -29.43
N SER A 131 -16.18 -0.73 -30.23
CA SER A 131 -14.85 -0.35 -29.71
C SER A 131 -14.90 0.83 -28.74
N ASN A 132 -15.83 1.77 -28.94
CA ASN A 132 -16.04 2.89 -28.04
C ASN A 132 -16.81 2.45 -26.78
N GLU A 133 -17.80 1.57 -26.95
CA GLU A 133 -18.55 0.98 -25.84
C GLU A 133 -17.63 0.19 -24.88
N ASP A 134 -16.73 -0.66 -25.42
CA ASP A 134 -15.75 -1.42 -24.62
C ASP A 134 -14.90 -0.48 -23.74
N ARG A 135 -14.51 0.69 -24.27
CA ARG A 135 -13.74 1.72 -23.53
C ARG A 135 -14.55 2.41 -22.44
N CYS A 136 -15.83 2.68 -22.68
CA CYS A 136 -16.72 3.20 -21.65
C CYS A 136 -16.96 2.19 -20.53
N TRP A 137 -16.97 0.88 -20.84
CA TRP A 137 -17.04 -0.17 -19.82
C TRP A 137 -15.79 -0.20 -18.93
N GLU A 138 -14.60 0.03 -19.49
CA GLU A 138 -13.36 0.17 -18.70
C GLU A 138 -13.47 1.30 -17.66
N LEU A 139 -13.96 2.47 -18.09
CA LEU A 139 -14.16 3.61 -17.19
C LEU A 139 -15.22 3.33 -16.12
N LEU A 140 -16.33 2.65 -16.46
CA LEU A 140 -17.35 2.26 -15.48
C LEU A 140 -16.82 1.24 -14.47
N TRP A 141 -15.98 0.29 -14.92
CA TRP A 141 -15.33 -0.67 -14.05
C TRP A 141 -14.37 0.00 -13.05
N LEU A 142 -13.62 1.01 -13.50
CA LEU A 142 -12.76 1.82 -12.63
C LEU A 142 -13.61 2.66 -11.66
N CYS A 143 -14.68 3.30 -12.15
CA CYS A 143 -15.64 4.08 -11.35
C CYS A 143 -16.25 3.26 -10.20
N ALA A 144 -16.75 2.07 -10.51
CA ALA A 144 -17.37 1.15 -9.56
C ALA A 144 -16.43 0.68 -8.43
N GLY A 145 -15.11 0.68 -8.66
CA GLY A 145 -14.13 0.34 -7.62
C GLY A 145 -13.50 1.54 -6.91
N CYS A 146 -13.90 2.77 -7.26
CA CYS A 146 -13.41 3.99 -6.64
C CYS A 146 -14.48 4.66 -5.77
N PHE A 147 -15.72 4.74 -6.27
CA PHE A 147 -16.80 5.47 -5.61
C PHE A 147 -18.11 4.67 -5.68
N PRO A 148 -18.95 4.69 -4.64
CA PRO A 148 -20.33 4.28 -4.76
C PRO A 148 -21.12 5.37 -5.52
N CYS A 149 -22.27 5.01 -6.07
CA CYS A 149 -23.28 6.00 -6.44
C CYS A 149 -24.27 6.22 -5.28
N SER A 150 -24.96 7.36 -5.29
CA SER A 150 -25.97 7.70 -4.30
C SER A 150 -27.11 6.68 -4.26
N GLN A 151 -27.85 6.65 -3.14
CA GLN A 151 -28.97 5.74 -2.97
C GLN A 151 -30.04 5.89 -4.08
N PRO A 152 -30.46 7.11 -4.50
CA PRO A 152 -31.40 7.28 -5.61
C PRO A 152 -30.89 6.71 -6.94
N LEU A 153 -29.62 6.93 -7.29
CA LEU A 153 -29.05 6.47 -8.55
C LEU A 153 -28.75 4.96 -8.56
N ARG A 154 -28.47 4.38 -7.39
CA ARG A 154 -28.01 2.98 -7.25
C ARG A 154 -28.96 1.95 -7.83
N PHE A 155 -30.26 2.13 -7.65
CA PHE A 155 -31.25 1.21 -8.21
C PHE A 155 -31.16 1.17 -9.74
N HIS A 156 -31.08 2.35 -10.39
CA HIS A 156 -31.02 2.45 -11.85
C HIS A 156 -29.70 1.94 -12.42
N VAL A 157 -28.56 2.24 -11.78
CA VAL A 157 -27.24 1.71 -12.20
C VAL A 157 -27.20 0.18 -12.06
N THR A 158 -27.71 -0.36 -10.95
CA THR A 158 -27.79 -1.81 -10.72
C THR A 158 -28.68 -2.48 -11.76
N SER A 159 -29.87 -1.93 -12.00
CA SER A 159 -30.79 -2.40 -13.05
C SER A 159 -30.12 -2.36 -14.42
N PHE A 160 -29.44 -1.27 -14.78
CA PHE A 160 -28.70 -1.14 -16.03
C PHE A 160 -27.63 -2.24 -16.19
N LEU A 161 -26.83 -2.49 -15.16
CA LEU A 161 -25.79 -3.54 -15.16
C LEU A 161 -26.40 -4.94 -15.35
N LEU A 162 -27.51 -5.23 -14.68
CA LEU A 162 -28.23 -6.51 -14.81
C LEU A 162 -28.80 -6.71 -16.22
N HIS A 163 -29.37 -5.66 -16.82
CA HIS A 163 -29.84 -5.70 -18.22
C HIS A 163 -28.69 -5.89 -19.21
N LYS A 164 -27.51 -5.32 -18.92
CA LYS A 164 -26.30 -5.42 -19.73
C LYS A 164 -25.42 -6.63 -19.38
N ARG A 165 -25.94 -7.66 -18.69
CA ARG A 165 -25.20 -8.87 -18.27
C ARG A 165 -24.42 -9.63 -19.36
N ARG A 166 -24.71 -9.37 -20.65
CA ARG A 166 -23.94 -9.93 -21.78
C ARG A 166 -22.59 -9.23 -22.00
N SER A 167 -22.41 -8.03 -21.47
CA SER A 167 -21.12 -7.35 -21.45
C SER A 167 -20.19 -8.04 -20.44
N PRO A 168 -18.93 -8.34 -20.81
CA PRO A 168 -17.99 -9.05 -19.94
C PRO A 168 -17.74 -8.37 -18.59
N LEU A 169 -17.78 -7.03 -18.55
CA LEU A 169 -17.48 -6.26 -17.34
C LEU A 169 -18.71 -5.96 -16.48
N ALA A 170 -19.93 -6.22 -16.96
CA ALA A 170 -21.15 -5.83 -16.26
C ALA A 170 -21.30 -6.48 -14.87
N ARG A 171 -20.98 -7.78 -14.77
CA ARG A 171 -21.01 -8.51 -13.50
C ARG A 171 -19.98 -7.97 -12.51
N ASP A 172 -18.75 -7.73 -12.98
CA ASP A 172 -17.67 -7.23 -12.12
C ASP A 172 -17.94 -5.80 -11.67
N CYS A 173 -18.50 -4.93 -12.52
CA CYS A 173 -18.95 -3.60 -12.13
C CYS A 173 -19.98 -3.67 -10.99
N LEU A 174 -20.92 -4.62 -11.05
CA LEU A 174 -21.93 -4.80 -10.00
C LEU A 174 -21.27 -5.19 -8.66
N LEU A 175 -20.41 -6.21 -8.68
CA LEU A 175 -19.71 -6.68 -7.48
C LEU A 175 -18.82 -5.59 -6.87
N ARG A 176 -18.14 -4.81 -7.72
CA ARG A 176 -17.29 -3.69 -7.29
C ARG A 176 -18.12 -2.57 -6.68
N LEU A 177 -19.25 -2.22 -7.29
CA LEU A 177 -20.17 -1.22 -6.76
C LEU A 177 -20.69 -1.63 -5.38
N GLU A 178 -21.16 -2.86 -5.23
CA GLU A 178 -21.64 -3.40 -3.93
C GLU A 178 -20.56 -3.32 -2.85
N ARG A 179 -19.32 -3.65 -3.20
CA ARG A 179 -18.20 -3.57 -2.27
C ARG A 179 -17.85 -2.12 -1.90
N THR A 180 -17.82 -1.22 -2.88
CA THR A 180 -17.49 0.20 -2.63
C THR A 180 -18.57 0.89 -1.79
N VAL A 181 -19.84 0.45 -1.89
CA VAL A 181 -20.92 0.90 -0.99
C VAL A 181 -20.61 0.57 0.48
N GLN A 182 -19.97 -0.57 0.75
CA GLN A 182 -19.60 -0.97 2.12
C GLN A 182 -18.31 -0.28 2.60
N LEU A 183 -17.34 -0.11 1.70
CA LEU A 183 -16.00 0.39 2.07
C LEU A 183 -15.86 1.92 2.00
N GLY A 184 -16.74 2.61 1.27
CA GLY A 184 -16.70 4.04 1.03
C GLY A 184 -15.75 4.47 -0.09
N ASN A 185 -15.50 5.78 -0.18
CA ASN A 185 -14.75 6.39 -1.26
C ASN A 185 -13.24 6.11 -1.16
N ARG A 186 -12.61 5.83 -2.31
CA ARG A 186 -11.15 5.90 -2.43
C ARG A 186 -10.66 7.35 -2.35
N ARG A 187 -9.47 7.53 -1.78
CA ARG A 187 -8.79 8.84 -1.64
C ARG A 187 -7.81 9.15 -2.77
N SER A 188 -7.66 8.23 -3.73
CA SER A 188 -6.70 8.37 -4.83
C SER A 188 -7.31 7.83 -6.13
N PRO A 189 -6.94 8.41 -7.29
CA PRO A 189 -7.37 7.90 -8.59
C PRO A 189 -6.97 6.43 -8.81
N PRO A 190 -7.58 5.74 -9.78
CA PRO A 190 -7.14 4.40 -10.16
C PRO A 190 -5.65 4.38 -10.51
N HIS A 191 -4.93 3.38 -10.00
CA HIS A 191 -3.52 3.18 -10.33
C HIS A 191 -3.38 2.70 -11.79
N PRO A 192 -2.30 3.05 -12.52
CA PRO A 192 -2.09 2.60 -13.90
C PRO A 192 -2.17 1.08 -14.09
N LEU A 193 -1.79 0.30 -13.07
CA LEU A 193 -1.95 -1.17 -13.07
C LEU A 193 -3.42 -1.60 -13.12
N GLU A 194 -4.34 -0.87 -12.49
CA GLU A 194 -5.78 -1.15 -12.55
C GLU A 194 -6.32 -0.93 -13.96
N LEU A 195 -5.91 0.19 -14.58
CA LEU A 195 -6.25 0.52 -15.95
C LEU A 195 -5.74 -0.55 -16.93
N HIS A 196 -4.48 -0.95 -16.79
CA HIS A 196 -3.89 -2.01 -17.61
C HIS A 196 -4.62 -3.36 -17.43
N THR A 197 -5.07 -3.64 -16.21
CA THR A 197 -5.80 -4.88 -15.87
C THR A 197 -7.13 -4.95 -16.61
N VAL A 198 -7.93 -3.88 -16.55
CA VAL A 198 -9.23 -3.86 -17.21
C VAL A 198 -9.10 -3.85 -18.74
N GLN A 199 -8.09 -3.16 -19.28
CA GLN A 199 -7.79 -3.16 -20.73
C GLN A 199 -7.38 -4.54 -21.24
N LYS A 200 -6.66 -5.33 -20.42
CA LYS A 200 -6.34 -6.73 -20.71
C LYS A 200 -7.51 -7.70 -20.49
N LYS A 201 -8.65 -7.22 -19.98
CA LYS A 201 -9.81 -8.04 -19.60
C LYS A 201 -9.45 -9.13 -18.60
N SER A 202 -8.51 -8.85 -17.70
CA SER A 202 -8.15 -9.71 -16.56
C SER A 202 -8.96 -9.29 -15.34
N GLY A 203 -9.54 -10.23 -14.59
CA GLY A 203 -10.33 -9.93 -13.39
C GLY A 203 -9.50 -9.49 -12.17
N SER A 204 -8.19 -9.74 -12.19
CA SER A 204 -7.24 -9.39 -11.13
C SER A 204 -5.84 -9.18 -11.72
N TRP A 205 -4.98 -8.43 -11.02
CA TRP A 205 -3.53 -8.43 -11.27
C TRP A 205 -2.76 -8.96 -10.07
N GLY A 206 -1.61 -9.56 -10.32
CA GLY A 206 -0.69 -10.00 -9.28
C GLY A 206 0.24 -8.86 -8.89
N GLN A 207 0.25 -8.47 -7.62
CA GLN A 207 1.31 -7.64 -7.06
C GLN A 207 2.41 -8.53 -6.51
N ILE A 208 3.66 -8.23 -6.88
CA ILE A 208 4.82 -8.93 -6.35
C ILE A 208 5.19 -8.28 -5.01
N VAL A 209 5.31 -9.13 -3.99
CA VAL A 209 5.74 -8.78 -2.65
C VAL A 209 7.10 -9.41 -2.38
N ILE A 210 8.06 -8.62 -1.90
CA ILE A 210 9.41 -9.06 -1.58
C ILE A 210 9.50 -9.36 -0.09
N LEU A 211 9.99 -10.55 0.24
CA LEU A 211 10.21 -11.00 1.62
C LEU A 211 11.61 -10.61 2.13
N PRO A 212 11.87 -10.69 3.45
CA PRO A 212 13.18 -10.37 4.01
C PRO A 212 14.32 -11.28 3.50
N ASP A 213 14.00 -12.52 3.15
CA ASP A 213 14.93 -13.47 2.53
C ASP A 213 15.18 -13.22 1.03
N LYS A 214 14.68 -12.10 0.49
CA LYS A 214 14.75 -11.66 -0.91
C LYS A 214 13.94 -12.51 -1.88
N SER A 215 13.26 -13.57 -1.43
CA SER A 215 12.30 -14.27 -2.27
C SER A 215 11.04 -13.43 -2.47
N THR A 216 10.23 -13.78 -3.47
CA THR A 216 9.04 -13.03 -3.83
C THR A 216 7.78 -13.89 -3.80
N VAL A 217 6.66 -13.24 -3.50
CA VAL A 217 5.32 -13.84 -3.49
C VAL A 217 4.40 -12.95 -4.31
N ALA A 218 3.72 -13.51 -5.30
CA ALA A 218 2.65 -12.81 -6.00
C ALA A 218 1.33 -12.96 -5.23
N ILE A 219 0.65 -11.86 -4.94
CA ILE A 219 -0.70 -11.84 -4.37
C ILE A 219 -1.67 -11.16 -5.33
N ALA A 220 -2.91 -11.63 -5.37
CA ALA A 220 -3.95 -10.98 -6.16
C ALA A 220 -4.34 -9.66 -5.49
N VAL A 221 -4.43 -8.59 -6.26
CA VAL A 221 -4.86 -7.28 -5.76
C VAL A 221 -6.10 -6.84 -6.52
N GLU A 222 -7.02 -6.25 -5.77
CA GLU A 222 -8.24 -5.63 -6.26
C GLU A 222 -8.24 -4.15 -5.87
N SER A 223 -9.05 -3.33 -6.54
CA SER A 223 -9.17 -1.89 -6.25
C SER A 223 -9.60 -1.59 -4.81
N SER A 224 -10.22 -2.56 -4.14
CA SER A 224 -10.71 -2.49 -2.77
C SER A 224 -9.75 -3.07 -1.73
N SER A 225 -8.66 -3.72 -2.15
CA SER A 225 -7.72 -4.37 -1.24
C SER A 225 -7.08 -3.36 -0.30
N ARG A 226 -7.07 -3.65 1.00
CA ARG A 226 -6.41 -2.84 2.02
C ARG A 226 -5.09 -3.50 2.43
N GLY A 227 -4.18 -2.72 3.02
CA GLY A 227 -2.87 -3.24 3.46
C GLY A 227 -2.99 -4.44 4.42
N GLY A 228 -3.99 -4.43 5.31
CA GLY A 228 -4.27 -5.56 6.20
C GLY A 228 -4.70 -6.84 5.46
N ASP A 229 -5.55 -6.71 4.43
CA ASP A 229 -6.00 -7.83 3.61
C ASP A 229 -4.81 -8.46 2.86
N LEU A 230 -3.97 -7.61 2.27
CA LEU A 230 -2.77 -8.06 1.56
C LEU A 230 -1.74 -8.71 2.50
N CYS A 231 -1.56 -8.18 3.72
CA CYS A 231 -0.74 -8.84 4.74
C CYS A 231 -1.28 -10.23 5.06
N LEU A 232 -2.60 -10.38 5.19
CA LEU A 232 -3.24 -11.66 5.50
C LEU A 232 -3.06 -12.66 4.36
N ASP A 233 -3.21 -12.23 3.11
CA ASP A 233 -2.99 -13.08 1.95
C ASP A 233 -1.55 -13.61 1.88
N VAL A 234 -0.55 -12.75 2.13
CA VAL A 234 0.86 -13.18 2.19
C VAL A 234 1.09 -14.13 3.36
N THR A 235 0.54 -13.82 4.53
CA THR A 235 0.65 -14.64 5.76
C THR A 235 0.11 -16.05 5.52
N ASN A 236 -1.11 -16.16 4.98
CA ASN A 236 -1.76 -17.43 4.66
C ASN A 236 -0.97 -18.20 3.59
N LYS A 237 -0.50 -17.52 2.55
CA LYS A 237 0.26 -18.15 1.46
C LYS A 237 1.62 -18.68 1.91
N LEU A 238 2.24 -18.06 2.91
CA LEU A 238 3.47 -18.53 3.51
C LEU A 238 3.24 -19.62 4.58
N GLY A 239 2.02 -19.75 5.11
CA GLY A 239 1.73 -20.66 6.22
C GLY A 239 2.26 -20.17 7.57
N LEU A 240 2.30 -18.84 7.77
CA LEU A 240 2.66 -18.25 9.05
C LEU A 240 1.54 -18.47 10.08
N LYS A 241 1.90 -18.61 11.36
CA LYS A 241 0.95 -18.84 12.46
C LYS A 241 0.21 -17.57 12.87
N THR A 242 0.85 -16.41 12.73
CA THR A 242 0.31 -15.11 13.16
C THR A 242 0.61 -14.01 12.15
N ILE A 243 -0.36 -13.11 11.96
CA ILE A 243 -0.21 -11.85 11.23
C ILE A 243 0.23 -10.69 12.14
N GLY A 244 0.21 -10.90 13.47
CA GLY A 244 0.52 -9.91 14.48
C GLY A 244 1.86 -9.23 14.24
N GLY A 245 1.88 -7.90 14.27
CA GLY A 245 3.09 -7.09 14.12
C GLY A 245 3.70 -7.05 12.72
N ILE A 246 3.07 -7.66 11.70
CA ILE A 246 3.57 -7.66 10.32
C ILE A 246 2.92 -6.52 9.51
N SER A 247 3.70 -5.91 8.61
CA SER A 247 3.22 -4.82 7.75
C SER A 247 3.84 -4.87 6.35
N LEU A 248 3.22 -4.14 5.43
CA LEU A 248 3.74 -3.90 4.09
C LEU A 248 4.41 -2.52 4.04
N TYR A 249 5.56 -2.47 3.40
CA TYR A 249 6.34 -1.25 3.19
C TYR A 249 6.49 -0.98 1.71
N CYS A 250 6.29 0.27 1.31
CA CYS A 250 6.55 0.69 -0.06
C CYS A 250 7.95 1.30 -0.13
N ARG A 251 8.84 0.72 -0.92
CA ARG A 251 10.14 1.30 -1.25
C ARG A 251 10.08 1.88 -2.64
N VAL A 252 10.05 3.20 -2.72
CA VAL A 252 10.09 3.93 -3.98
C VAL A 252 11.53 3.99 -4.47
N ALA A 253 11.80 3.71 -5.74
CA ALA A 253 13.13 3.87 -6.31
C ALA A 253 13.55 5.35 -6.33
N ASP A 254 14.77 5.67 -5.86
CA ASP A 254 15.36 7.03 -5.79
C ASP A 254 15.67 7.66 -7.16
N LYS A 255 14.95 7.30 -8.23
CA LYS A 255 15.09 7.99 -9.51
C LYS A 255 14.46 9.36 -9.37
N VAL A 256 15.32 10.37 -9.18
CA VAL A 256 15.03 11.80 -9.32
C VAL A 256 14.58 12.05 -10.76
N SER A 257 13.31 11.80 -11.04
CA SER A 257 12.60 12.30 -12.21
C SER A 257 11.72 13.45 -11.73
N SER A 258 11.77 14.57 -12.43
CA SER A 258 11.05 15.81 -12.13
C SER A 258 9.51 15.68 -12.08
N ASN A 259 8.95 14.50 -12.39
CA ASN A 259 7.54 14.15 -12.22
C ASN A 259 7.36 13.05 -11.15
N TRP A 260 7.54 13.39 -9.87
CA TRP A 260 7.33 12.48 -8.73
C TRP A 260 5.86 12.03 -8.54
N ARG A 261 4.92 12.57 -9.32
CA ARG A 261 3.49 12.27 -9.21
C ARG A 261 2.98 11.20 -10.17
N GLU A 262 3.76 10.76 -11.15
CA GLU A 262 3.20 9.93 -12.23
C GLU A 262 3.63 8.46 -12.19
N HIS A 263 4.89 8.04 -12.15
CA HIS A 263 5.21 6.59 -12.20
C HIS A 263 6.50 6.25 -11.47
N ALA A 264 6.50 6.30 -10.14
CA ALA A 264 7.63 5.77 -9.39
C ALA A 264 7.50 4.24 -9.30
N GLU A 265 8.43 3.51 -9.92
CA GLU A 265 8.59 2.08 -9.67
C GLU A 265 8.80 1.88 -8.16
N TYR A 266 7.96 1.05 -7.56
CA TYR A 266 8.03 0.75 -6.15
C TYR A 266 8.09 -0.75 -5.92
N ASP A 267 8.84 -1.12 -4.89
CA ASP A 267 8.82 -2.46 -4.33
C ASP A 267 7.89 -2.49 -3.13
N LEU A 268 7.08 -3.54 -3.04
CA LEU A 268 6.26 -3.82 -1.87
C LEU A 268 6.98 -4.86 -1.01
N LEU A 269 7.47 -4.46 0.16
CA LEU A 269 8.22 -5.29 1.08
C LEU A 269 7.31 -5.79 2.20
N PHE A 270 7.39 -7.07 2.55
CA PHE A 270 6.68 -7.67 3.68
C PHE A 270 7.65 -7.87 4.84
N ARG A 271 7.44 -7.17 5.95
CA ARG A 271 8.37 -7.19 7.09
C ARG A 271 7.61 -7.17 8.41
N ARG A 272 8.19 -7.78 9.44
CA ARG A 272 7.74 -7.57 10.81
C ARG A 272 8.12 -6.16 11.27
N LYS A 273 7.11 -5.38 11.65
CA LYS A 273 7.20 -3.99 12.15
C LYS A 273 7.30 -3.94 13.67
N VAL A 274 6.45 -4.69 14.36
CA VAL A 274 6.33 -4.75 15.83
C VAL A 274 6.79 -6.13 16.29
N TRP A 275 7.55 -6.22 17.38
CA TRP A 275 8.21 -7.47 17.83
C TRP A 275 7.77 -7.93 19.24
N THR A 276 6.55 -7.60 19.65
CA THR A 276 6.04 -7.89 21.01
C THR A 276 5.78 -9.38 21.27
N ASP A 277 5.18 -10.09 20.30
CA ASP A 277 4.72 -11.48 20.38
C ASP A 277 5.73 -12.51 19.82
N VAL A 278 7.00 -12.12 19.66
CA VAL A 278 8.00 -12.99 19.02
C VAL A 278 8.67 -13.92 20.03
N MET A 279 8.37 -15.21 19.90
CA MET A 279 9.02 -16.31 20.62
C MET A 279 9.78 -17.18 19.62
N VAL A 280 11.12 -17.11 19.67
CA VAL A 280 12.01 -17.85 18.74
C VAL A 280 11.78 -19.36 18.89
N GLY A 281 11.48 -20.01 17.78
CA GLY A 281 11.18 -21.44 17.67
C GLY A 281 9.70 -21.80 17.66
N GLU A 282 8.80 -20.87 17.97
CA GLU A 282 7.36 -21.15 17.93
C GLU A 282 6.81 -21.17 16.50
N ASP A 283 7.21 -20.22 15.66
CA ASP A 283 6.85 -20.17 14.24
C ASP A 283 8.09 -20.32 13.37
N SER A 284 8.41 -21.58 13.04
CA SER A 284 9.58 -21.92 12.21
C SER A 284 9.57 -21.23 10.84
N VAL A 285 8.39 -20.97 10.25
CA VAL A 285 8.32 -20.30 8.94
C VAL A 285 8.68 -18.82 9.11
N ALA A 286 8.12 -18.16 10.12
CA ALA A 286 8.45 -16.77 10.43
C ALA A 286 9.94 -16.61 10.77
N ASP A 287 10.49 -17.53 11.58
CA ASP A 287 11.90 -17.53 11.96
C ASP A 287 12.82 -17.64 10.74
N MET A 288 12.56 -18.62 9.87
CA MET A 288 13.45 -18.93 8.74
C MET A 288 13.34 -17.94 7.59
N ARG A 289 12.17 -17.33 7.37
CA ARG A 289 11.86 -16.48 6.21
C ARG A 289 11.90 -14.98 6.55
N MET A 290 11.71 -14.61 7.81
CA MET A 290 11.64 -13.20 8.24
C MET A 290 12.58 -12.87 9.40
N HIS A 291 12.37 -13.46 10.58
CA HIS A 291 13.06 -13.01 11.80
C HIS A 291 14.57 -13.10 11.64
N PHE A 292 15.08 -14.24 11.13
CA PHE A 292 16.51 -14.42 10.90
C PHE A 292 17.10 -13.33 10.01
N PHE A 293 16.45 -13.04 8.88
CA PHE A 293 17.00 -12.08 7.91
C PHE A 293 16.89 -10.63 8.38
N GLN A 294 15.82 -10.28 9.11
CA GLN A 294 15.67 -8.95 9.69
C GLN A 294 16.68 -8.70 10.82
N GLU A 295 16.89 -9.68 11.71
CA GLU A 295 17.88 -9.54 12.79
C GLU A 295 19.32 -9.67 12.29
N LEU A 296 19.56 -10.42 11.20
CA LEU A 296 20.87 -10.46 10.55
C LEU A 296 21.27 -9.06 10.04
N GLU A 297 20.34 -8.32 9.43
CA GLU A 297 20.58 -6.95 8.99
C GLU A 297 20.96 -6.03 10.16
N SER A 298 20.21 -6.10 11.26
CA SER A 298 20.48 -5.34 12.50
C SER A 298 21.79 -5.75 13.18
N PHE A 299 22.12 -7.04 13.16
CA PHE A 299 23.38 -7.55 13.70
C PHE A 299 24.58 -7.01 12.92
N LEU A 300 24.57 -7.14 11.60
CA LEU A 300 25.69 -6.72 10.74
C LEU A 300 25.90 -5.20 10.73
N SER A 301 24.85 -4.42 11.00
CA SER A 301 24.98 -2.96 11.09
C SER A 301 25.82 -2.48 12.28
N GLY A 302 26.06 -3.34 13.28
CA GLY A 302 26.88 -3.00 14.45
C GLY A 302 26.16 -2.12 15.47
N HIS A 303 24.83 -2.21 15.56
CA HIS A 303 24.04 -1.41 16.51
C HIS A 303 23.85 -2.12 17.87
N HIS A 304 24.05 -3.43 17.93
CA HIS A 304 23.98 -4.18 19.18
C HIS A 304 25.31 -4.13 19.91
N LYS A 305 25.25 -4.14 21.25
CA LYS A 305 26.44 -4.37 22.07
C LYS A 305 26.83 -5.84 21.96
N CYS A 306 27.92 -6.13 21.25
CA CYS A 306 28.39 -7.48 20.97
C CYS A 306 29.88 -7.59 21.31
N SER A 307 30.26 -8.59 22.12
CA SER A 307 31.67 -8.88 22.38
C SER A 307 32.32 -9.63 21.22
N LYS A 308 33.67 -9.59 21.12
CA LYS A 308 34.41 -10.39 20.13
C LYS A 308 34.02 -11.88 20.18
N SER A 309 33.91 -12.44 21.39
CA SER A 309 33.55 -13.86 21.60
C SER A 309 32.17 -14.19 21.06
N GLU A 310 31.17 -13.36 21.34
CA GLU A 310 29.81 -13.51 20.79
C GLU A 310 29.80 -13.36 19.27
N ALA A 311 30.55 -12.38 18.73
CA ALA A 311 30.67 -12.17 17.28
C ALA A 311 31.25 -13.40 16.58
N VAL A 312 32.31 -14.02 17.13
CA VAL A 312 32.88 -15.28 16.60
C VAL A 312 31.83 -16.41 16.62
N GLN A 313 31.10 -16.55 17.72
CA GLN A 313 30.06 -17.59 17.86
C GLN A 313 28.95 -17.42 16.82
N LEU A 314 28.42 -16.20 16.68
CA LEU A 314 27.36 -15.88 15.73
C LEU A 314 27.85 -16.02 14.29
N ALA A 315 29.06 -15.54 13.98
CA ALA A 315 29.67 -15.69 12.67
C ALA A 315 29.85 -17.16 12.28
N ALA A 316 30.16 -18.06 13.21
CA ALA A 316 30.22 -19.50 12.93
C ALA A 316 28.85 -20.08 12.52
N TYR A 317 27.74 -19.60 13.11
CA TYR A 317 26.40 -19.95 12.66
C TYR A 317 26.10 -19.38 11.27
N LEU A 318 26.39 -18.10 11.04
CA LEU A 318 26.16 -17.46 9.74
C LEU A 318 26.98 -18.09 8.62
N TYR A 319 28.24 -18.46 8.91
CA TYR A 319 29.11 -19.20 8.01
C TYR A 319 28.46 -20.51 7.57
N ARG A 320 27.85 -21.22 8.51
CA ARG A 320 27.10 -22.45 8.24
C ARG A 320 25.84 -22.24 7.41
N VAL A 321 25.08 -21.18 7.70
CA VAL A 321 23.89 -20.81 6.91
C VAL A 321 24.30 -20.61 5.45
N ARG A 322 25.39 -19.89 5.20
CA ARG A 322 25.86 -19.56 3.86
C ARG A 322 26.47 -20.77 3.13
N PHE A 323 27.38 -21.50 3.76
CA PHE A 323 28.21 -22.52 3.08
C PHE A 323 27.83 -23.97 3.38
N GLY A 324 26.87 -24.20 4.27
CA GLY A 324 26.50 -25.55 4.70
C GLY A 324 27.62 -26.23 5.49
N GLN A 325 27.68 -27.56 5.42
CA GLN A 325 28.65 -28.36 6.18
C GLN A 325 30.06 -28.35 5.56
N ALA A 326 30.16 -27.99 4.29
CA ALA A 326 31.35 -28.24 3.48
C ALA A 326 32.44 -27.16 3.64
N GLY A 327 32.13 -26.02 4.28
CA GLY A 327 33.12 -25.06 4.78
C GLY A 327 34.09 -24.46 3.75
N PHE A 328 33.79 -24.51 2.45
CA PHE A 328 34.77 -24.32 1.38
C PHE A 328 35.25 -22.88 1.13
N GLU A 329 34.57 -21.83 1.62
CA GLU A 329 34.86 -20.46 1.17
C GLU A 329 35.85 -19.66 2.03
N LEU A 330 35.97 -19.91 3.35
CA LEU A 330 37.00 -19.25 4.16
C LEU A 330 38.41 -19.77 3.86
N HIS A 331 38.60 -20.83 3.08
CA HIS A 331 39.94 -21.33 2.75
C HIS A 331 40.68 -20.48 1.70
N ASP A 332 39.98 -19.64 0.93
CA ASP A 332 40.59 -18.70 -0.03
C ASP A 332 40.92 -17.36 0.66
N ASP A 333 42.19 -17.17 1.04
CA ASP A 333 42.67 -15.97 1.74
C ASP A 333 42.36 -14.67 0.99
N LYS A 334 42.20 -14.72 -0.34
CA LYS A 334 41.89 -13.54 -1.16
C LYS A 334 40.46 -13.04 -0.98
N LYS A 335 39.56 -13.87 -0.43
CA LYS A 335 38.13 -13.55 -0.26
C LYS A 335 37.72 -13.41 1.20
N THR A 336 38.58 -13.75 2.16
CA THR A 336 38.29 -13.69 3.60
C THR A 336 37.66 -12.36 4.02
N ALA A 337 38.30 -11.24 3.66
CA ALA A 337 37.83 -9.91 4.07
C ALA A 337 36.42 -9.56 3.52
N GLU A 338 36.06 -10.04 2.33
CA GLU A 338 34.74 -9.81 1.76
C GLU A 338 33.68 -10.67 2.44
N VAL A 339 33.99 -11.95 2.67
CA VAL A 339 33.11 -12.88 3.37
C VAL A 339 32.82 -12.40 4.80
N LEU A 340 33.82 -11.86 5.50
CA LEU A 340 33.66 -11.36 6.87
C LEU A 340 32.64 -10.22 6.98
N LYS A 341 32.42 -9.40 5.94
CA LYS A 341 31.42 -8.32 5.96
C LYS A 341 29.98 -8.84 6.11
N ASP A 342 29.74 -10.09 5.72
CA ASP A 342 28.45 -10.75 5.82
C ASP A 342 28.33 -11.60 7.10
N LEU A 343 29.39 -11.66 7.94
CA LEU A 343 29.46 -12.52 9.13
C LEU A 343 29.71 -11.75 10.42
N ILE A 344 30.41 -10.62 10.36
CA ILE A 344 30.88 -9.85 11.51
C ILE A 344 30.25 -8.45 11.47
N PRO A 345 29.77 -7.92 12.62
CA PRO A 345 29.27 -6.56 12.71
C PRO A 345 30.29 -5.53 12.21
N ARG A 346 29.80 -4.53 11.46
CA ARG A 346 30.64 -3.55 10.77
C ARG A 346 31.64 -2.84 11.69
N ASP A 347 31.25 -2.52 12.91
CA ASP A 347 32.07 -1.84 13.91
C ASP A 347 33.16 -2.74 14.52
N LEU A 348 32.98 -4.07 14.46
CA LEU A 348 33.97 -5.05 14.93
C LEU A 348 34.94 -5.50 13.83
N LEU A 349 34.70 -5.21 12.55
CA LEU A 349 35.58 -5.68 11.47
C LEU A 349 37.04 -5.21 11.61
N GLN A 350 37.29 -4.07 12.26
CA GLN A 350 38.62 -3.46 12.37
C GLN A 350 39.36 -3.77 13.68
N ILE A 351 38.75 -4.50 14.62
CA ILE A 351 39.41 -4.78 15.91
C ILE A 351 40.50 -5.85 15.80
N GLU A 352 40.47 -6.66 14.75
CA GLU A 352 41.40 -7.75 14.48
C GLU A 352 41.66 -7.89 12.97
N PRO A 353 42.84 -8.38 12.55
CA PRO A 353 43.07 -8.73 11.16
C PRO A 353 42.12 -9.84 10.67
N PRO A 354 41.73 -9.87 9.38
CA PRO A 354 40.83 -10.88 8.80
C PRO A 354 41.23 -12.32 9.11
N GLU A 355 42.53 -12.59 9.19
CA GLU A 355 43.07 -13.95 9.37
C GLU A 355 42.82 -14.49 10.77
N HIS A 356 42.84 -13.63 11.79
CA HIS A 356 42.51 -14.00 13.17
C HIS A 356 41.01 -14.27 13.30
N TRP A 357 40.17 -13.42 12.71
CA TRP A 357 38.72 -13.67 12.63
C TRP A 357 38.41 -15.01 11.97
N LYS A 358 39.02 -15.28 10.81
CA LYS A 358 38.88 -16.55 10.10
C LYS A 358 39.27 -17.74 10.98
N GLN A 359 40.41 -17.67 11.65
CA GLN A 359 40.89 -18.76 12.52
C GLN A 359 39.87 -19.06 13.65
N ASP A 360 39.41 -18.03 14.35
CA ASP A 360 38.46 -18.15 15.46
C ASP A 360 37.09 -18.67 15.01
N ILE A 361 36.59 -18.18 13.86
CA ILE A 361 35.33 -18.61 13.26
C ILE A 361 35.40 -20.07 12.83
N VAL A 362 36.47 -20.49 12.15
CA VAL A 362 36.65 -21.89 11.71
C VAL A 362 36.77 -22.83 12.91
N ALA A 363 37.54 -22.45 13.93
CA ALA A 363 37.65 -23.23 15.16
C ALA A 363 36.28 -23.42 15.82
N THR A 364 35.48 -22.36 15.90
CA THR A 364 34.15 -22.40 16.51
C THR A 364 33.13 -23.14 15.64
N PHE A 365 33.19 -22.98 14.32
CA PHE A 365 32.39 -23.73 13.36
C PHE A 365 32.59 -25.24 13.52
N ASN A 366 33.84 -25.70 13.69
CA ASN A 366 34.14 -27.12 13.87
C ASN A 366 33.58 -27.69 15.18
N ARG A 367 33.47 -26.88 16.25
CA ARG A 367 32.83 -27.30 17.51
C ARG A 367 31.34 -27.59 17.36
N HIS A 368 30.66 -26.95 16.40
CA HIS A 368 29.24 -27.19 16.12
C HIS A 368 29.02 -28.22 15.00
N ALA A 369 29.94 -29.16 14.78
CA ALA A 369 29.79 -30.20 13.75
C ALA A 369 28.40 -30.86 13.79
N GLY A 370 27.79 -31.07 12.62
CA GLY A 370 26.47 -31.70 12.48
C GLY A 370 25.25 -30.76 12.50
N LEU A 371 25.37 -29.53 13.00
CA LEU A 371 24.30 -28.52 12.87
C LEU A 371 23.94 -28.30 11.39
N ASN A 372 22.66 -28.26 11.04
CA ASN A 372 22.22 -27.92 9.67
C ASN A 372 22.00 -26.39 9.53
N ARG A 373 21.57 -25.94 8.34
CA ARG A 373 21.39 -24.50 8.06
C ARG A 373 20.27 -23.88 8.90
N ASP A 374 19.15 -24.56 9.05
CA ASP A 374 17.98 -24.03 9.76
C ASP A 374 18.24 -24.03 11.27
N ASP A 375 18.87 -25.08 11.80
CA ASP A 375 19.31 -25.12 13.20
C ASP A 375 20.35 -24.02 13.49
N ALA A 376 21.22 -23.69 12.53
CA ALA A 376 22.15 -22.56 12.66
C ALA A 376 21.44 -21.21 12.71
N LYS A 377 20.43 -21.00 11.84
CA LYS A 377 19.57 -19.80 11.91
C LYS A 377 18.84 -19.71 13.26
N LEU A 378 18.29 -20.82 13.73
CA LEU A 378 17.58 -20.86 15.01
C LEU A 378 18.52 -20.61 16.19
N ALA A 379 19.74 -21.18 16.17
CA ALA A 379 20.75 -20.94 17.19
C ALA A 379 21.22 -19.48 17.21
N PHE A 380 21.40 -18.88 16.03
CA PHE A 380 21.64 -17.43 15.90
C PHE A 380 20.51 -16.63 16.54
N LEU A 381 19.26 -16.88 16.15
CA LEU A 381 18.09 -16.17 16.67
C LEU A 381 17.95 -16.32 18.18
N ARG A 382 18.11 -17.54 18.73
CA ARG A 382 18.05 -17.79 20.17
C ARG A 382 19.09 -16.96 20.92
N HIS A 383 20.30 -16.86 20.40
CA HIS A 383 21.35 -16.06 21.01
C HIS A 383 21.00 -14.56 21.00
N VAL A 384 20.71 -13.99 19.83
CA VAL A 384 20.41 -12.54 19.72
C VAL A 384 19.11 -12.15 20.43
N SER A 385 18.15 -13.08 20.57
CA SER A 385 16.90 -12.83 21.30
C SER A 385 17.06 -12.55 22.79
N THR A 386 18.22 -12.90 23.35
CA THR A 386 18.57 -12.56 24.74
C THR A 386 18.93 -11.08 24.92
N TRP A 387 19.29 -10.39 23.84
CA TRP A 387 19.73 -9.01 23.89
C TRP A 387 18.57 -8.05 24.18
N PRO A 388 18.80 -6.97 24.94
CA PRO A 388 17.77 -5.95 25.20
C PRO A 388 17.32 -5.21 23.95
N THR A 389 18.10 -5.27 22.87
CA THR A 389 17.88 -4.61 21.59
C THR A 389 17.43 -5.57 20.47
N PHE A 390 17.04 -6.81 20.80
CA PHE A 390 16.43 -7.72 19.83
C PHE A 390 15.12 -7.14 19.26
N GLY A 391 14.91 -7.27 17.94
CA GLY A 391 13.71 -6.75 17.28
C GLY A 391 13.62 -5.22 17.30
N SER A 392 14.77 -4.54 17.38
CA SER A 392 14.87 -3.08 17.36
C SER A 392 14.96 -2.53 15.95
N ALA A 393 14.22 -1.44 15.70
CA ALA A 393 14.59 -0.48 14.67
C ALA A 393 15.55 0.56 15.28
N PHE A 394 16.67 0.84 14.62
CA PHE A 394 17.71 1.74 15.11
C PHE A 394 17.79 3.01 14.27
N PHE A 395 17.95 4.16 14.93
CA PHE A 395 17.99 5.47 14.29
C PHE A 395 19.11 6.33 14.86
N HIS A 396 19.85 6.99 13.97
CA HIS A 396 20.86 7.96 14.37
C HIS A 396 20.18 9.27 14.74
N ILE A 397 20.58 9.84 15.88
CA ILE A 397 19.96 11.03 16.45
C ILE A 397 21.04 11.97 16.99
N GLU A 398 20.85 13.26 16.78
CA GLU A 398 21.66 14.31 17.38
C GLU A 398 20.82 15.12 18.36
N ARG A 399 21.40 15.47 19.51
CA ARG A 399 20.77 16.40 20.47
C ARG A 399 21.56 17.70 20.50
N HIS A 400 20.88 18.82 20.69
CA HIS A 400 21.55 20.13 20.73
C HIS A 400 21.68 20.68 22.17
N ASP A 401 20.73 20.37 23.04
CA ASP A 401 20.70 20.84 24.42
C ASP A 401 20.85 19.69 25.43
N TYR A 402 21.26 20.00 26.67
CA TYR A 402 21.58 19.09 27.80
C TYR A 402 22.98 18.44 27.81
N ARG A 403 23.99 19.16 28.34
CA ARG A 403 25.40 18.69 28.49
C ARG A 403 25.60 17.38 29.27
N LYS A 404 24.56 16.84 29.93
CA LYS A 404 24.62 15.59 30.70
C LYS A 404 24.83 14.35 29.83
N TYR A 405 24.38 14.35 28.59
CA TYR A 405 24.43 13.19 27.69
C TYR A 405 25.42 13.40 26.53
N PRO A 406 25.78 12.39 25.73
CA PRO A 406 26.53 12.58 24.48
C PRO A 406 25.71 13.31 23.40
N GLU A 407 26.35 14.07 22.51
CA GLU A 407 25.67 14.80 21.42
C GLU A 407 25.08 13.85 20.37
N LYS A 408 25.81 12.80 20.03
CA LYS A 408 25.42 11.78 19.05
C LYS A 408 24.91 10.54 19.77
N LEU A 409 23.65 10.20 19.51
CA LEU A 409 22.92 9.12 20.13
C LEU A 409 22.39 8.16 19.07
N MET A 410 22.00 6.99 19.54
CA MET A 410 21.22 6.02 18.78
C MET A 410 19.91 5.77 19.51
N ALA A 411 18.78 6.01 18.84
CA ALA A 411 17.50 5.51 19.32
C ALA A 411 17.29 4.07 18.86
N ALA A 412 16.70 3.26 19.73
CA ALA A 412 16.20 1.94 19.40
C ALA A 412 14.74 1.82 19.86
N VAL A 413 13.84 1.44 18.96
CA VAL A 413 12.43 1.17 19.27
C VAL A 413 12.18 -0.33 19.16
N ASN A 414 11.77 -0.96 20.25
CA ASN A 414 11.46 -2.39 20.30
C ASN A 414 10.36 -2.70 21.31
N ARG A 415 10.08 -3.99 21.56
CA ARG A 415 9.04 -4.44 22.51
C ARG A 415 9.13 -3.86 23.93
N ARG A 416 10.29 -3.36 24.36
CA ARG A 416 10.51 -2.77 25.68
C ARG A 416 10.15 -1.28 25.73
N GLY A 417 10.13 -0.58 24.59
CA GLY A 417 9.88 0.85 24.53
C GLY A 417 10.81 1.60 23.57
N LEU A 418 11.01 2.89 23.85
CA LEU A 418 11.96 3.78 23.19
C LEU A 418 13.23 3.90 24.04
N MET A 419 14.35 3.45 23.50
CA MET A 419 15.66 3.47 24.16
C MET A 419 16.58 4.49 23.49
N PHE A 420 17.34 5.26 24.27
CA PHE A 420 18.43 6.10 23.79
C PHE A 420 19.76 5.53 24.29
N MET A 421 20.69 5.34 23.37
CA MET A 421 21.98 4.70 23.62
C MET A 421 23.12 5.58 23.12
N ASP A 422 24.28 5.44 23.76
CA ASP A 422 25.52 6.03 23.24
C ASP A 422 25.94 5.32 21.95
N GLN A 423 26.22 6.09 20.89
CA GLN A 423 26.50 5.54 19.56
C GLN A 423 27.78 4.69 19.52
N ASN A 424 28.76 4.97 20.39
CA ASN A 424 30.06 4.29 20.38
C ASN A 424 30.03 3.05 21.28
N SER A 425 29.78 3.25 22.58
CA SER A 425 29.79 2.20 23.61
C SER A 425 28.56 1.29 23.57
N LYS A 426 27.50 1.68 22.85
CA LYS A 426 26.22 0.95 22.75
C LYS A 426 25.53 0.74 24.10
N ASN A 427 25.90 1.51 25.12
CA ASN A 427 25.27 1.46 26.43
C ASN A 427 23.97 2.28 26.41
N THR A 428 22.92 1.71 26.99
CA THR A 428 21.65 2.41 27.21
C THR A 428 21.83 3.55 28.20
N ILE A 429 21.38 4.74 27.80
CA ILE A 429 21.40 5.96 28.61
C ILE A 429 20.03 6.17 29.25
N VAL A 430 18.97 6.07 28.43
CA VAL A 430 17.57 6.24 28.85
C VAL A 430 16.73 5.15 28.16
N SER A 431 15.72 4.63 28.86
CA SER A 431 14.75 3.69 28.32
C SER A 431 13.37 4.11 28.83
N LEU A 432 12.44 4.39 27.91
CA LEU A 432 11.08 4.84 28.21
C LEU A 432 10.10 3.77 27.74
N ALA A 433 9.26 3.27 28.64
CA ALA A 433 8.22 2.30 28.31
C ALA A 433 7.09 2.97 27.50
N PHE A 434 6.33 2.19 26.72
CA PHE A 434 5.30 2.74 25.81
C PHE A 434 4.12 3.43 26.52
N ASP A 435 3.84 3.04 27.75
CA ASP A 435 2.84 3.64 28.65
C ASP A 435 3.31 4.96 29.26
N GLU A 436 4.59 5.28 29.13
CA GLU A 436 5.22 6.43 29.75
C GLU A 436 5.83 7.42 28.75
N VAL A 437 5.70 7.17 27.45
CA VAL A 437 6.34 7.96 26.40
C VAL A 437 5.34 8.50 25.39
N GLU A 438 5.50 9.78 25.08
CA GLU A 438 4.80 10.45 24.00
C GLU A 438 5.82 10.99 23.00
N THR A 439 5.56 10.75 21.72
CA THR A 439 6.40 11.23 20.62
C THR A 439 5.59 12.10 19.65
N SER A 440 6.30 13.05 19.05
CA SER A 440 5.83 13.80 17.88
C SER A 440 7.02 14.00 16.96
N GLY A 441 6.88 13.64 15.69
CA GLY A 441 7.97 13.72 14.71
C GLY A 441 7.55 14.49 13.46
N ASP A 442 8.43 15.39 12.99
CA ASP A 442 8.31 15.99 11.66
C ASP A 442 9.37 15.43 10.70
N THR A 443 9.79 16.20 9.69
CA THR A 443 10.82 15.78 8.72
C THR A 443 12.25 15.75 9.28
N ARG A 444 12.54 16.46 10.38
CA ARG A 444 13.89 16.63 10.93
C ARG A 444 13.96 16.62 12.45
N HIS A 445 12.85 16.84 13.13
CA HIS A 445 12.80 17.00 14.58
C HIS A 445 11.87 15.98 15.20
N LEU A 446 12.36 15.35 16.26
CA LEU A 446 11.61 14.44 17.12
C LEU A 446 11.51 15.08 18.50
N TRP A 447 10.28 15.26 18.98
CA TRP A 447 9.98 15.65 20.35
C TRP A 447 9.59 14.42 21.15
N VAL A 448 10.20 14.26 22.32
CA VAL A 448 9.96 13.12 23.20
C VAL A 448 9.71 13.61 24.62
N THR A 449 8.57 13.22 25.17
CA THR A 449 8.21 13.45 26.57
C THR A 449 7.99 12.10 27.24
N GLY A 450 8.41 11.95 28.50
CA GLY A 450 8.08 10.72 29.23
C GLY A 450 8.63 10.64 30.64
N ASN A 451 8.15 9.65 31.40
CA ASN A 451 8.61 9.42 32.78
C ASN A 451 10.09 9.03 32.75
N GLY A 452 10.93 9.82 33.42
CA GLY A 452 12.39 9.67 33.39
C GLY A 452 13.12 10.74 32.58
N LEU A 453 12.39 11.59 31.85
CA LEU A 453 12.92 12.83 31.29
C LEU A 453 12.56 14.02 32.21
N GLU A 454 13.52 14.89 32.51
CA GLU A 454 13.27 16.12 33.28
C GLU A 454 12.42 17.12 32.50
N ASN A 455 12.56 17.14 31.17
CA ASN A 455 11.84 18.01 30.24
C ASN A 455 11.66 17.28 28.90
N THR A 456 10.79 17.80 28.02
CA THR A 456 10.69 17.33 26.64
C THR A 456 12.03 17.44 25.93
N TRP A 457 12.51 16.33 25.39
CA TRP A 457 13.70 16.32 24.54
C TRP A 457 13.33 16.71 23.13
N GLN A 458 14.04 17.70 22.58
CA GLN A 458 14.03 18.00 21.16
C GLN A 458 15.30 17.43 20.51
N LEU A 459 15.10 16.53 19.57
CA LEU A 459 16.14 15.74 18.93
C LEU A 459 16.11 15.96 17.42
N THR A 460 17.27 15.91 16.76
CA THR A 460 17.40 16.07 15.31
C THR A 460 17.69 14.73 14.65
N THR A 461 16.87 14.34 13.67
CA THR A 461 17.04 13.14 12.86
C THR A 461 16.15 13.18 11.61
N SER A 462 16.64 12.66 10.48
CA SER A 462 15.85 12.53 9.25
C SER A 462 14.75 11.47 9.34
N ALA A 463 14.75 10.65 10.39
CA ALA A 463 13.79 9.57 10.60
C ALA A 463 12.74 9.89 11.68
N ALA A 464 12.53 11.17 12.02
CA ALA A 464 11.69 11.56 13.14
C ALA A 464 10.24 11.06 13.00
N SER A 465 9.61 11.24 11.85
CA SER A 465 8.28 10.69 11.56
C SER A 465 8.25 9.15 11.61
N GLN A 466 9.31 8.46 11.17
CA GLN A 466 9.38 7.00 11.21
C GLN A 466 9.46 6.47 12.65
N ILE A 467 10.20 7.17 13.52
CA ILE A 467 10.28 6.83 14.94
C ILE A 467 8.91 7.01 15.59
N ASP A 468 8.26 8.16 15.35
CA ASP A 468 6.94 8.48 15.88
C ASP A 468 5.87 7.45 15.44
N ASP A 469 5.82 7.15 14.13
CA ASP A 469 4.92 6.14 13.56
C ASP A 469 5.18 4.73 14.11
N LEU A 470 6.41 4.42 14.51
CA LEU A 470 6.77 3.13 15.07
C LEU A 470 6.38 3.06 16.55
N VAL A 471 6.65 4.09 17.34
CA VAL A 471 6.23 4.18 18.75
C VAL A 471 4.70 4.04 18.86
N LYS A 472 3.96 4.80 18.06
CA LYS A 472 2.49 4.71 17.99
C LYS A 472 2.01 3.33 17.55
N ALA A 473 2.68 2.69 16.58
CA ALA A 473 2.32 1.34 16.16
C ALA A 473 2.51 0.30 17.28
N TYR A 474 3.53 0.44 18.14
CA TYR A 474 3.70 -0.41 19.33
C TYR A 474 2.61 -0.15 20.38
N GLN A 475 2.26 1.11 20.64
CA GLN A 475 1.17 1.50 21.56
C GLN A 475 -0.17 0.90 21.11
N ASP A 476 -0.56 1.14 19.85
CA ASP A 476 -1.79 0.61 19.24
C ASP A 476 -1.85 -0.93 19.30
N PHE A 477 -0.71 -1.60 19.10
CA PHE A 477 -0.65 -3.06 19.13
C PHE A 477 -0.91 -3.60 20.54
N ARG A 478 -0.26 -3.01 21.56
CA ARG A 478 -0.42 -3.42 22.97
C ARG A 478 -1.83 -3.17 23.50
N GLU A 479 -2.46 -2.06 23.10
CA GLU A 479 -3.85 -1.77 23.46
C GLU A 479 -4.82 -2.82 22.90
N LYS A 480 -4.64 -3.21 21.63
CA LYS A 480 -5.44 -4.25 20.99
C LYS A 480 -5.28 -5.60 21.69
N GLU A 481 -4.05 -6.02 22.00
CA GLU A 481 -3.82 -7.27 22.75
C GLU A 481 -4.48 -7.25 24.13
N SER A 482 -4.34 -6.15 24.87
CA SER A 482 -4.95 -6.00 26.20
C SER A 482 -6.49 -6.07 26.13
N SER A 483 -7.09 -5.47 25.09
CA SER A 483 -8.54 -5.51 24.88
C SER A 483 -9.05 -6.92 24.57
N LEU A 484 -8.28 -7.72 23.82
CA LEU A 484 -8.60 -9.11 23.50
C LEU A 484 -8.44 -10.01 24.73
N ALA A 485 -7.37 -9.83 25.50
CA ALA A 485 -7.16 -10.55 26.76
C ALA A 485 -8.31 -10.28 27.75
N ASN A 486 -8.74 -9.02 27.91
CA ASN A 486 -9.85 -8.66 28.81
C ASN A 486 -11.20 -9.22 28.35
N ARG A 487 -11.43 -9.40 27.05
CA ARG A 487 -12.63 -10.08 26.52
C ARG A 487 -12.61 -11.60 26.72
N SER A 488 -11.43 -12.18 26.88
CA SER A 488 -11.24 -13.63 27.06
C SER A 488 -11.45 -14.08 28.51
N VAL A 489 -11.54 -13.14 29.46
CA VAL A 489 -11.66 -13.38 30.91
C VAL A 489 -13.12 -13.29 31.41
N LEU A 490 -14.08 -13.02 30.53
CA LEU A 490 -15.51 -13.12 30.84
C LEU A 490 -16.05 -14.48 30.41
N VAL A 491 -15.88 -15.49 31.29
CA VAL A 491 -16.69 -16.73 31.31
C VAL A 491 -17.28 -16.89 32.70
#